data_AF-A0A7U9SQY5-F1
#
_entry.id   AF-A0A7U9SQY5-F1
#
_cell.length_a   1.000
_cell.length_b   1.000
_cell.length_c   1.000
_cell.angle_alpha   90.00
_cell.angle_beta   90.00
_cell.angle_gamma   90.00
#
_symmetry.space_group_name_H-M   'P 1'
#
loop_
_entity.id
_entity.type
_entity.pdbx_description
1 polymer ?
#
loop_
_entity_poly.entity_id
_entity_poly.type
_entity_poly.pdbx_seq_one_letter_code
_entity_poly.pdbx_strand_id
1 'polypeptide(L)' 'MEHSKNFEKVKKFFVNGLWSRQRVYNAVSNPASSPWITAEEYQEITGEAYE' A
#
# COMPACT_ATOMS: atom_id res chain seq x y z
N MET A 1 -12.42 5.55 8.47
CA MET A 1 -12.26 4.52 7.43
C MET A 1 -11.61 3.33 8.11
N GLU A 2 -12.05 2.12 7.80
CA GLU A 2 -11.40 0.91 8.30
C GLU A 2 -10.31 0.52 7.30
N HIS A 3 -9.09 0.33 7.79
CA HIS A 3 -7.95 -0.01 6.95
C HIS A 3 -8.01 -1.47 6.49
N SER A 4 -7.44 -1.75 5.32
CA SER A 4 -7.17 -3.10 4.86
C SER A 4 -6.35 -3.86 5.88
N LYS A 5 -6.60 -5.17 6.01
CA LYS A 5 -5.89 -6.06 6.96
C LYS A 5 -4.36 -5.95 6.91
N ASN A 6 -3.79 -5.56 5.76
CA ASN A 6 -2.34 -5.46 5.56
C ASN A 6 -1.81 -4.02 5.62
N PHE A 7 -2.64 -3.01 5.86
CA PHE A 7 -2.24 -1.60 5.83
C PHE A 7 -1.01 -1.31 6.70
N GLU A 8 -1.09 -1.62 8.00
CA GLU A 8 0.01 -1.39 8.95
C GLU A 8 1.28 -2.14 8.57
N LYS A 9 1.13 -3.33 7.98
CA LYS A 9 2.26 -4.13 7.51
C LYS A 9 2.95 -3.45 6.33
N VAL A 10 2.20 -2.98 5.33
CA VAL A 10 2.75 -2.28 4.16
C VAL A 10 3.37 -0.94 4.57
N LYS A 11 2.69 -0.16 5.41
CA LYS A 11 3.20 1.09 5.98
C LYS A 11 4.53 0.88 6.69
N LYS A 12 4.62 -0.12 7.56
CA LYS A 12 5.87 -0.45 8.28
C LYS A 12 6.99 -0.85 7.31
N PHE A 13 6.71 -1.61 6.25
CA PHE A 13 7.74 -1.95 5.27
C PHE A 13 8.24 -0.73 4.48
N PHE A 14 7.33 0.17 4.11
CA PHE A 14 7.68 1.38 3.38
C PHE A 14 8.49 2.36 4.25
N VAL A 15 7.99 2.70 5.46
CA VAL A 15 8.65 3.63 6.39
C VAL A 15 10.04 3.16 6.80
N ASN A 16 10.24 1.85 6.95
CA ASN A 16 11.56 1.28 7.25
C ASN A 16 12.47 1.14 6.01
N GLY A 17 12.04 1.60 4.83
CA GLY A 17 12.82 1.51 3.59
C GLY A 17 12.97 0.10 3.02
N LEU A 18 12.22 -0.88 3.53
CA LEU A 18 12.28 -2.27 3.08
C LEU A 18 11.53 -2.50 1.77
N TRP A 19 10.49 -1.71 1.52
CA TRP A 19 9.71 -1.73 0.29
C TRP A 19 9.89 -0.41 -0.47
N SER A 20 10.13 -0.52 -1.78
CA SER A 20 10.08 0.62 -2.67
C SER A 20 8.64 1.08 -2.88
N ARG A 21 8.48 2.33 -3.30
CA ARG A 21 7.17 2.87 -3.68
C ARG A 21 6.46 2.02 -4.73
N GLN A 22 7.18 1.57 -5.76
CA GLN A 22 6.64 0.66 -6.79
C GLN A 22 6.03 -0.61 -6.19
N ARG A 23 6.64 -1.13 -5.11
CA ARG A 23 6.12 -2.32 -4.44
C ARG A 23 4.83 -2.01 -3.66
N VAL A 24 4.71 -0.83 -3.06
CA VAL A 24 3.47 -0.35 -2.43
C VAL A 24 2.39 -0.15 -3.51
N TYR A 25 2.74 0.42 -4.67
CA TYR A 25 1.83 0.56 -5.81
C TYR A 25 1.28 -0.82 -6.25
N ASN A 26 2.16 -1.81 -6.42
CA ASN A 26 1.74 -3.15 -6.80
C ASN A 26 0.83 -3.82 -5.75
N ALA A 27 0.90 -3.43 -4.48
CA ALA A 27 0.06 -3.96 -3.41
C ALA A 27 -1.42 -3.55 -3.54
N VAL A 28 -1.70 -2.50 -4.32
CA VAL A 28 -3.05 -2.06 -4.68
C VAL A 28 -3.69 -2.97 -5.74
N SER A 29 -2.88 -3.66 -6.57
CA SER A 29 -3.37 -4.44 -7.71
C SER A 29 -3.02 -5.93 -7.68
N ASN A 30 -2.16 -6.39 -6.75
CA ASN A 30 -1.67 -7.78 -6.72
C ASN A 30 -1.79 -8.46 -5.35
N PRO A 31 -2.46 -9.63 -5.26
CA PRO A 31 -3.24 -10.28 -6.33
C PRO A 31 -4.54 -9.52 -6.63
N ALA A 32 -4.96 -9.48 -7.90
CA ALA A 32 -6.13 -8.72 -8.34
C ALA A 32 -7.46 -9.15 -7.67
N SER A 33 -7.55 -10.40 -7.21
CA SER A 33 -8.71 -10.92 -6.47
C SER A 33 -8.76 -10.48 -5.01
N SER A 34 -7.63 -10.07 -4.43
CA SER A 34 -7.53 -9.62 -3.05
C SER A 34 -6.32 -8.70 -2.89
N PRO A 35 -6.45 -7.43 -3.32
CA PRO A 35 -5.45 -6.40 -3.05
C PRO A 35 -5.09 -6.32 -1.58
N TRP A 36 -3.85 -5.95 -1.30
CA TRP A 36 -3.39 -5.84 0.08
C TRP A 36 -3.80 -4.53 0.73
N ILE A 37 -3.86 -3.47 -0.07
CA ILE A 37 -4.24 -2.11 0.31
C ILE A 37 -5.08 -1.48 -0.80
N THR A 38 -5.75 -0.36 -0.52
CA THR A 38 -6.49 0.43 -1.51
C THR A 38 -5.64 1.56 -2.11
N ALA A 39 -6.17 2.26 -3.12
CA ALA A 39 -5.55 3.43 -3.72
C ALA A 39 -5.41 4.59 -2.70
N GLU A 40 -6.41 4.81 -1.85
CA GLU A 40 -6.36 5.80 -0.78
C GLU A 40 -5.28 5.46 0.24
N GLU A 41 -5.14 4.18 0.58
CA GLU A 41 -4.10 3.71 1.49
C GLU A 41 -2.70 3.82 0.89
N TYR A 42 -2.55 3.62 -0.41
CA TYR A 42 -1.29 3.93 -1.11
C TYR A 42 -0.93 5.41 -0.96
N GLN A 43 -1.90 6.31 -1.14
CA GLN A 43 -1.68 7.74 -0.96
C GLN A 43 -1.36 8.10 0.48
N GLU A 44 -2.00 7.46 1.46
CA GLU A 44 -1.68 7.66 2.88
C GLU A 44 -0.26 7.17 3.23
N ILE A 45 0.16 6.03 2.68
CA ILE A 45 1.48 5.44 2.97
C ILE A 45 2.59 6.25 2.28
N THR A 46 2.39 6.66 1.04
CA THR A 46 3.45 7.20 0.17
C THR A 46 3.42 8.72 0.01
N GLY A 47 2.29 9.36 0.30
CA GLY A 47 2.04 10.78 0.05
C GLY A 47 1.71 11.11 -1.42
N GLU A 48 1.65 10.12 -2.31
CA GLU A 48 1.41 10.32 -3.74
C GLU A 48 0.07 9.73 -4.17
N ALA A 49 -0.62 10.39 -5.09
CA ALA A 49 -1.84 9.84 -5.67
C ALA A 49 -1.54 8.52 -6.41
N TYR A 50 -2.46 7.56 -6.34
CA TYR A 50 -2.41 6.34 -7.12
C TYR A 50 -3.00 6.62 -8.52
N GLU A 51 -2.17 6.52 -9.56
CA GLU A 51 -2.55 6.72 -10.97
C GLU A 51 -2.56 5.41 -11.76
#